data_AF-A0A963XSB3-F1
#
_entry.id   AF-A0A963XSB3-F1
#
_cell.length_a   1.000
_cell.length_b   1.000
_cell.length_c   1.000
_cell.angle_alpha   90.00
_cell.angle_beta   90.00
_cell.angle_gamma   90.00
#
_symmetry.space_group_name_H-M   'P 1'
#
loop_
_entity.id
_entity.type
_entity.pdbx_description
1 polymer ?
#
loop_
_entity_poly.entity_id
_entity_poly.type
_entity_poly.pdbx_seq_one_letter_code
_entity_poly.pdbx_strand_id
1 'polypeptide(L)'
;KITIMTLHAAKGLEFPVVFLPGWEDGLFPSQRSMDESGLKGLEEERRLAYVGITRAEELCTISFAGNRRVYGQWQSQMPSRFIDELPSDHVDILTPPGLYGGGYGAAAQGFGASNIEDRAARADVYNSPGWKRMQDRAGSRPVSQPREARHVVIDLDAVPAFDPGDRVFHQKFGYGTVEMIEGEKLRVAFDKAGTKHVVAGYVVAAGGADDIPF
;
A
#
# COMPACT_ATOMS: atom_id res chain seq x y z
N LYS A 1 13.17 -2.51 -34.41
CA LYS A 1 12.97 -1.06 -34.14
C LYS A 1 11.75 -0.93 -33.25
N ILE A 2 11.81 -0.16 -32.16
CA ILE A 2 10.67 0.06 -31.26
C ILE A 2 9.98 1.34 -31.68
N THR A 3 8.65 1.34 -31.72
CA THR A 3 7.84 2.51 -32.06
C THR A 3 7.05 2.95 -30.84
N ILE A 4 7.10 4.24 -30.53
CA ILE A 4 6.37 4.84 -29.40
C ILE A 4 5.40 5.86 -30.00
N MET A 5 4.14 5.76 -29.61
CA MET A 5 3.07 6.65 -30.07
C MET A 5 1.96 6.70 -29.02
N THR A 6 1.02 7.64 -29.19
CA THR A 6 -0.19 7.70 -28.37
C THR A 6 -1.24 6.71 -28.89
N LEU A 7 -2.20 6.31 -28.04
CA LEU A 7 -3.32 5.45 -28.44
C LEU A 7 -4.08 5.99 -29.66
N HIS A 8 -4.30 7.31 -29.71
CA HIS A 8 -4.95 7.98 -30.84
C HIS A 8 -4.19 7.81 -32.16
N ALA A 9 -2.85 7.86 -32.11
CA ALA A 9 -2.01 7.72 -33.29
C ALA A 9 -1.89 6.26 -33.77
N ALA A 10 -2.22 5.29 -32.92
CA ALA A 10 -2.15 3.87 -33.25
C ALA A 10 -3.31 3.38 -34.12
N LYS A 11 -4.33 4.22 -34.37
CA LYS A 11 -5.52 3.84 -35.14
C LYS A 11 -5.16 3.38 -36.56
N GLY A 12 -5.56 2.15 -36.90
CA GLY A 12 -5.31 1.55 -38.22
C GLY A 12 -3.91 0.95 -38.41
N LEU A 13 -3.09 0.93 -37.34
CA LEU A 13 -1.83 0.18 -37.30
C LEU A 13 -2.04 -1.11 -36.53
N GLU A 14 -1.20 -2.12 -36.75
CA GLU A 14 -1.22 -3.40 -36.03
C GLU A 14 0.23 -3.85 -35.79
N PHE A 15 0.46 -4.50 -34.66
CA PHE A 15 1.80 -4.91 -34.24
C PHE A 15 1.74 -6.29 -33.58
N PRO A 16 2.76 -7.15 -33.77
CA PRO A 16 2.82 -8.46 -33.11
C PRO A 16 2.74 -8.35 -31.58
N VAL A 17 3.45 -7.37 -31.01
CA VAL A 17 3.53 -7.14 -29.56
C VAL A 17 3.27 -5.68 -29.24
N VAL A 18 2.36 -5.41 -28.30
CA VAL A 18 2.00 -4.06 -27.85
C VAL A 18 2.16 -3.97 -26.33
N PHE A 19 2.78 -2.87 -25.89
CA PHE A 19 2.86 -2.48 -24.49
C PHE A 19 1.99 -1.26 -24.26
N LEU A 20 1.06 -1.37 -23.32
CA LEU A 20 0.12 -0.32 -22.94
C LEU A 20 0.42 0.14 -21.50
N PRO A 21 1.35 1.09 -21.31
CA PRO A 21 1.66 1.63 -20.00
C PRO A 21 0.66 2.71 -19.58
N GLY A 22 0.54 2.93 -18.26
CA GLY A 22 -0.23 4.03 -17.69
C GLY A 22 -1.73 3.78 -17.62
N TRP A 23 -2.14 2.52 -17.47
CA TRP A 23 -3.52 2.16 -17.17
C TRP A 23 -3.86 2.45 -15.71
N GLU A 24 -4.00 3.73 -15.40
CA GLU A 24 -4.20 4.28 -14.06
C GLU A 24 -5.43 5.17 -14.04
N ASP A 25 -6.28 5.06 -13.03
CA ASP A 25 -7.43 5.96 -12.87
C ASP A 25 -6.94 7.41 -12.73
N GLY A 26 -7.55 8.31 -13.52
CA GLY A 26 -7.16 9.72 -13.63
C GLY A 26 -6.21 10.01 -14.80
N LEU A 27 -5.41 9.03 -15.25
CA LEU A 27 -4.61 9.12 -16.48
C LEU A 27 -5.33 8.44 -17.66
N PHE A 28 -5.78 7.21 -17.46
CA PHE A 28 -6.51 6.42 -18.44
C PHE A 28 -7.49 5.48 -17.70
N PRO A 29 -8.77 5.85 -17.54
CA PRO A 29 -9.45 6.97 -18.20
C PRO A 29 -8.99 8.35 -17.70
N SER A 30 -8.90 9.31 -18.62
CA SER A 30 -8.52 10.70 -18.32
C SER A 30 -9.57 11.38 -17.44
N GLN A 31 -9.14 11.94 -16.31
CA GLN A 31 -10.03 12.69 -15.41
C GLN A 31 -10.74 13.85 -16.13
N ARG A 32 -10.02 14.55 -17.01
CA ARG A 32 -10.57 15.69 -17.77
C ARG A 32 -11.72 15.26 -18.68
N SER A 33 -11.57 14.13 -19.36
CA SER A 33 -12.60 13.59 -20.26
C SER A 33 -13.87 13.25 -19.48
N MET A 34 -13.72 12.73 -18.26
CA MET A 34 -14.84 12.45 -17.36
C MET A 34 -15.49 13.74 -16.83
N ASP A 35 -14.72 14.75 -16.46
CA ASP A 35 -15.26 16.01 -15.93
C ASP A 35 -16.05 16.80 -16.99
N GLU A 36 -15.59 16.79 -18.25
CA GLU A 36 -16.23 17.53 -19.36
C GLU A 36 -17.52 16.86 -19.87
N SER A 37 -17.50 15.53 -19.98
CA SER A 37 -18.53 14.77 -20.71
C SER A 37 -19.21 13.67 -19.88
N GLY A 38 -18.83 13.53 -18.62
CA GLY A 38 -19.38 12.52 -17.70
C GLY A 38 -19.26 11.11 -18.26
N LEU A 39 -20.39 10.39 -18.25
CA LEU A 39 -20.51 9.03 -18.78
C LEU A 39 -20.14 8.92 -20.26
N LYS A 40 -20.42 9.95 -21.08
CA LYS A 40 -20.05 9.91 -22.50
C LYS A 40 -18.54 9.96 -22.70
N GLY A 41 -17.84 10.74 -21.87
CA GLY A 41 -16.38 10.81 -21.90
C GLY A 41 -15.74 9.48 -21.49
N LEU A 42 -16.30 8.83 -20.46
CA LEU A 42 -15.85 7.51 -20.05
C LEU A 42 -16.01 6.46 -21.15
N GLU A 43 -17.16 6.46 -21.85
CA GLU A 43 -17.40 5.55 -22.97
C GLU A 43 -16.46 5.81 -24.16
N GLU A 44 -16.02 7.06 -24.39
CA GLU A 44 -15.02 7.35 -25.42
C GLU A 44 -13.64 6.83 -25.03
N GLU A 45 -13.22 7.01 -23.78
CA GLU A 45 -11.98 6.43 -23.26
C GLU A 45 -12.00 4.89 -23.31
N ARG A 46 -13.17 4.28 -23.05
CA ARG A 46 -13.40 2.84 -23.22
C ARG A 46 -13.19 2.40 -24.67
N ARG A 47 -13.65 3.18 -25.65
CA ARG A 47 -13.40 2.89 -27.08
C ARG A 47 -11.91 3.00 -27.40
N LEU A 48 -11.20 3.97 -26.84
CA LEU A 48 -9.75 4.09 -26.98
C LEU A 48 -9.02 2.88 -26.36
N ALA A 49 -9.50 2.38 -25.22
CA ALA A 49 -8.95 1.20 -24.55
C ALA A 49 -9.07 -0.03 -25.45
N TYR A 50 -10.28 -0.24 -26.00
CA TYR A 50 -10.54 -1.28 -26.98
C TYR A 50 -9.60 -1.17 -28.18
N VAL A 51 -9.51 0.01 -28.81
CA VAL A 51 -8.62 0.22 -29.97
C VAL A 51 -7.19 -0.15 -29.61
N GLY A 52 -6.69 0.29 -28.45
CA GLY A 52 -5.34 -0.01 -27.96
C GLY A 52 -5.05 -1.50 -27.80
N ILE A 53 -5.97 -2.23 -27.15
CA ILE A 53 -5.83 -3.68 -26.95
C ILE A 53 -5.84 -4.42 -28.29
N THR A 54 -6.77 -4.08 -29.18
CA THR A 54 -6.87 -4.75 -30.49
C THR A 54 -5.79 -4.31 -31.48
N ARG A 55 -4.77 -3.54 -31.07
CA ARG A 55 -3.59 -3.29 -31.90
C ARG A 55 -2.57 -4.43 -31.83
N ALA A 56 -2.67 -5.26 -30.80
CA ALA A 56 -1.81 -6.43 -30.63
C ALA A 56 -2.34 -7.61 -31.44
N GLU A 57 -1.46 -8.25 -32.22
CA GLU A 57 -1.78 -9.48 -32.96
C GLU A 57 -1.50 -10.73 -32.11
N GLU A 58 -0.42 -10.74 -31.32
CA GLU A 58 0.02 -11.91 -30.53
C GLU A 58 0.02 -11.63 -29.02
N LEU A 59 0.62 -10.52 -28.58
CA LEU A 59 0.78 -10.21 -27.15
C LEU A 59 0.47 -8.75 -26.82
N CYS A 60 -0.45 -8.55 -25.87
CA CYS A 60 -0.75 -7.26 -25.28
C CYS A 60 -0.36 -7.26 -23.80
N THR A 61 0.60 -6.42 -23.42
CA THR A 61 0.98 -6.23 -22.01
C THR A 61 0.46 -4.89 -21.50
N ILE A 62 -0.39 -4.92 -20.49
CA ILE A 62 -0.92 -3.73 -19.81
C ILE A 62 -0.13 -3.51 -18.52
N SER A 63 0.23 -2.26 -18.23
CA SER A 63 0.94 -1.93 -16.99
C SER A 63 0.47 -0.60 -16.40
N PHE A 64 0.58 -0.50 -15.08
CA PHE A 64 0.22 0.66 -14.29
C PHE A 64 1.26 0.87 -13.18
N ALA A 65 1.42 2.10 -12.71
CA ALA A 65 2.31 2.43 -11.60
C ALA A 65 1.48 2.73 -10.34
N GLY A 66 1.96 2.27 -9.17
CA GLY A 66 1.31 2.58 -7.89
C GLY A 66 1.59 4.01 -7.43
N ASN A 67 2.78 4.52 -7.77
CA ASN A 67 3.18 5.90 -7.53
C ASN A 67 3.75 6.48 -8.82
N ARG A 68 3.25 7.65 -9.23
CA ARG A 68 3.71 8.38 -10.42
C ARG A 68 4.14 9.78 -10.01
N ARG A 69 5.25 10.26 -10.60
CA ARG A 69 5.65 11.65 -10.45
C ARG A 69 5.04 12.48 -11.57
N VAL A 70 4.14 13.40 -11.22
CA VAL A 70 3.43 14.29 -12.15
C VAL A 70 3.72 15.74 -11.75
N TYR A 71 4.22 16.55 -12.69
CA TYR A 71 4.61 17.95 -12.44
C TYR A 71 5.50 18.16 -11.20
N GLY A 72 6.42 17.22 -10.98
CA GLY A 72 7.37 17.28 -9.86
C GLY A 72 6.86 16.73 -8.53
N GLN A 73 5.56 16.47 -8.40
CA GLN A 73 4.92 15.92 -7.19
C GLN A 73 4.69 14.42 -7.34
N TRP A 74 4.86 13.67 -6.25
CA TRP A 74 4.48 12.26 -6.19
C TRP A 74 2.98 12.14 -5.94
N GLN A 75 2.31 11.33 -6.76
CA GLN A 75 0.89 11.03 -6.64
C GLN A 75 0.72 9.52 -6.58
N SER A 76 -0.08 9.06 -5.62
CA SER A 76 -0.52 7.67 -5.55
C SER A 76 -1.58 7.46 -6.60
N GLN A 77 -1.40 6.44 -7.43
CA GLN A 77 -2.28 6.12 -8.54
C GLN A 77 -2.96 4.79 -8.27
N MET A 78 -4.26 4.74 -8.59
CA MET A 78 -5.01 3.49 -8.57
C MET A 78 -4.96 2.83 -9.95
N PRO A 79 -5.02 1.48 -10.03
CA PRO A 79 -5.20 0.80 -11.30
C PRO A 79 -6.43 1.35 -12.05
N SER A 80 -6.38 1.34 -13.38
CA SER A 80 -7.52 1.72 -14.22
C SER A 80 -8.68 0.76 -14.01
N ARG A 81 -9.89 1.31 -13.89
CA ARG A 81 -11.14 0.52 -13.88
C ARG A 81 -11.31 -0.40 -15.09
N PHE A 82 -10.68 -0.07 -16.22
CA PHE A 82 -10.77 -0.90 -17.43
C PHE A 82 -10.03 -2.24 -17.29
N ILE A 83 -9.15 -2.39 -16.29
CA ILE A 83 -8.46 -3.66 -16.02
C ILE A 83 -9.46 -4.71 -15.49
N ASP A 84 -10.33 -4.30 -14.57
CA ASP A 84 -11.31 -5.20 -13.91
C ASP A 84 -12.44 -5.64 -14.86
N GLU A 85 -12.58 -4.95 -15.99
CA GLU A 85 -13.57 -5.28 -17.02
C GLU A 85 -13.06 -6.34 -18.01
N LEU A 86 -11.76 -6.65 -18.01
CA LEU A 86 -11.19 -7.67 -18.87
C LEU A 86 -11.56 -9.08 -18.37
N PRO A 87 -11.93 -10.03 -19.25
CA PRO A 87 -12.22 -11.39 -18.85
C PRO A 87 -11.00 -12.06 -18.20
N SER A 88 -11.14 -12.55 -16.96
CA SER A 88 -10.02 -13.14 -16.21
C SER A 88 -9.42 -14.38 -16.88
N ASP A 89 -10.21 -15.11 -17.67
CA ASP A 89 -9.75 -16.31 -18.41
C ASP A 89 -8.74 -15.98 -19.52
N HIS A 90 -8.63 -14.71 -19.91
CA HIS A 90 -7.75 -14.23 -20.98
C HIS A 90 -6.63 -13.32 -20.49
N VAL A 91 -6.49 -13.16 -19.17
CA VAL A 91 -5.52 -12.25 -18.56
C VAL A 91 -4.61 -13.04 -17.62
N ASP A 92 -3.31 -12.96 -17.87
CA ASP A 92 -2.30 -13.44 -16.94
C ASP A 92 -1.78 -12.26 -16.08
N ILE A 93 -1.90 -12.40 -14.76
CA ILE A 93 -1.52 -11.36 -13.81
C ILE A 93 -0.08 -11.60 -13.36
N LEU A 94 0.83 -10.80 -13.90
CA LEU A 94 2.26 -10.90 -13.61
C LEU A 94 2.69 -10.18 -12.31
N THR A 95 1.80 -9.41 -11.69
CA THR A 95 2.11 -8.66 -10.47
C THR A 95 1.90 -9.52 -9.21
N PRO A 96 2.89 -9.59 -8.29
CA PRO A 96 2.71 -10.26 -7.02
C PRO A 96 1.53 -9.68 -6.23
N PRO A 97 0.59 -10.51 -5.71
CA PRO A 97 -0.59 -10.04 -4.98
C PRO A 97 -0.30 -9.15 -3.75
N GLY A 98 0.96 -9.16 -3.26
CA GLY A 98 1.40 -8.39 -2.10
C GLY A 98 1.91 -6.98 -2.37
N LEU A 99 2.06 -6.55 -3.63
CA LEU A 99 2.54 -5.19 -3.94
C LEU A 99 1.42 -4.14 -3.87
N TYR A 100 0.16 -4.56 -4.06
CA TYR A 100 -1.04 -3.78 -3.83
C TYR A 100 -1.78 -4.39 -2.65
N GLY A 101 -1.44 -3.96 -1.44
CA GLY A 101 -2.23 -4.27 -0.26
C GLY A 101 -3.68 -3.79 -0.48
N GLY A 102 -4.58 -4.72 -0.72
CA GLY A 102 -6.00 -4.42 -0.94
C GLY A 102 -6.67 -5.22 -2.06
N GLY A 103 -6.60 -6.55 -1.97
CA GLY A 103 -7.65 -7.45 -2.45
C GLY A 103 -7.99 -7.47 -3.94
N TYR A 104 -7.20 -8.16 -4.77
CA TYR A 104 -7.73 -8.85 -5.95
C TYR A 104 -6.98 -10.18 -6.18
N GLY A 105 -7.74 -11.30 -6.17
CA GLY A 105 -7.27 -12.67 -6.41
C GLY A 105 -7.46 -13.63 -5.23
N ALA A 106 -8.48 -14.49 -5.29
CA ALA A 106 -8.77 -15.60 -4.38
C ALA A 106 -9.17 -15.31 -2.91
N ALA A 107 -9.38 -14.05 -2.51
CA ALA A 107 -9.79 -13.68 -1.15
C ALA A 107 -11.23 -13.16 -1.01
N ALA A 108 -12.08 -13.33 -2.04
CA ALA A 108 -13.52 -13.12 -1.96
C ALA A 108 -14.25 -14.43 -1.59
N GLN A 109 -13.84 -15.09 -0.51
CA GLN A 109 -14.69 -16.04 0.20
C GLN A 109 -14.54 -15.79 1.70
N GLY A 110 -15.69 -15.55 2.33
CA GLY A 110 -15.80 -15.13 3.71
C GLY A 110 -15.20 -16.12 4.71
N PHE A 111 -14.98 -15.57 5.90
CA PHE A 111 -14.89 -16.23 7.21
C PHE A 111 -15.15 -17.75 7.20
N GLY A 112 -14.09 -18.54 7.32
CA GLY A 112 -14.17 -19.98 7.52
C GLY A 112 -12.79 -20.62 7.45
N ALA A 113 -12.42 -21.36 8.49
CA ALA A 113 -11.08 -21.88 8.74
C ALA A 113 -10.58 -22.95 7.74
N SER A 114 -9.25 -23.09 7.71
CA SER A 114 -8.42 -24.22 7.23
C SER A 114 -8.51 -24.61 5.75
N ASN A 115 -7.41 -24.41 5.01
CA ASN A 115 -6.89 -25.20 3.86
C ASN A 115 -5.85 -24.42 3.01
N ILE A 116 -5.05 -23.53 3.63
CA ILE A 116 -4.02 -22.73 2.93
C ILE A 116 -2.79 -23.57 2.57
N GLU A 117 -2.36 -24.49 3.43
CA GLU A 117 -1.15 -25.29 3.17
C GLU A 117 -1.33 -26.27 2.01
N ASP A 118 -2.51 -26.88 1.87
CA ASP A 118 -2.78 -27.90 0.84
C ASP A 118 -2.91 -27.31 -0.58
N ARG A 119 -3.30 -26.03 -0.68
CA ARG A 119 -3.45 -25.33 -1.97
C ARG A 119 -2.13 -24.78 -2.49
N ALA A 120 -1.22 -24.40 -1.57
CA ALA A 120 0.13 -23.95 -1.91
C ALA A 120 1.03 -25.10 -2.42
N ALA A 121 0.77 -26.33 -2.00
CA ALA A 121 1.56 -27.51 -2.41
C ALA A 121 1.19 -28.07 -3.79
N ARG A 122 -0.03 -27.80 -4.30
CA ARG A 122 -0.55 -28.40 -5.55
C ARG A 122 -0.56 -27.47 -6.77
N ALA A 123 -0.23 -26.19 -6.59
CA ALA A 123 -0.20 -25.26 -7.70
C ALA A 123 1.18 -25.28 -8.38
N ASP A 124 1.27 -25.98 -9.50
CA ASP A 124 2.41 -26.06 -10.43
C ASP A 124 2.78 -24.70 -11.11
N VAL A 125 2.44 -23.57 -10.49
CA VAL A 125 2.55 -22.21 -11.08
C VAL A 125 3.82 -21.48 -10.62
N TYR A 126 4.59 -22.04 -9.67
CA TYR A 126 5.70 -21.33 -9.02
C TYR A 126 7.09 -21.87 -9.38
N ASN A 127 7.43 -21.91 -10.67
CA ASN A 127 8.79 -22.24 -11.12
C ASN A 127 9.57 -20.99 -11.55
N SER A 128 9.64 -19.98 -10.68
CA SER A 128 10.54 -18.84 -10.91
C SER A 128 11.95 -19.16 -10.39
N PRO A 129 13.03 -18.78 -11.12
CA PRO A 129 14.41 -19.03 -10.70
C PRO A 129 14.77 -18.47 -9.31
N GLY A 130 14.01 -17.46 -8.84
CA GLY A 130 14.12 -16.90 -7.50
C GLY A 130 13.61 -17.82 -6.39
N TRP A 131 12.51 -18.51 -6.62
CA TRP A 131 11.90 -19.44 -5.65
C TRP A 131 12.72 -20.70 -5.44
N LYS A 132 13.31 -21.24 -6.52
CA LYS A 132 14.21 -22.42 -6.45
C LYS A 132 15.41 -22.18 -5.54
N ARG A 133 16.02 -20.99 -5.64
CA ARG A 133 17.12 -20.55 -4.76
C ARG A 133 16.70 -20.39 -3.30
N MET A 134 15.42 -20.08 -3.05
CA MET A 134 14.87 -19.94 -1.70
C MET A 134 14.58 -21.32 -1.07
N GLN A 135 14.09 -22.27 -1.86
CA GLN A 135 13.80 -23.64 -1.42
C GLN A 135 15.09 -24.42 -1.12
N ASP A 136 16.12 -24.28 -1.95
CA ASP A 136 17.45 -24.87 -1.71
C ASP A 136 18.10 -24.30 -0.43
N ARG A 137 17.81 -23.05 -0.07
CA ARG A 137 18.28 -22.42 1.19
C ARG A 137 17.42 -22.75 2.40
N ALA A 138 16.20 -23.25 2.22
CA ALA A 138 15.31 -23.62 3.31
C ALA A 138 15.70 -24.98 3.94
N GLY A 139 16.29 -25.89 3.14
CA GLY A 139 16.74 -27.21 3.62
C GLY A 139 18.11 -27.21 4.33
N SER A 140 18.87 -26.12 4.27
CA SER A 140 20.25 -26.07 4.77
C SER A 140 20.52 -24.87 5.68
N ARG A 141 19.69 -24.67 6.72
CA ARG A 141 20.03 -23.77 7.83
C ARG A 141 20.66 -24.59 8.97
N PRO A 142 21.98 -24.50 9.22
CA PRO A 142 22.49 -24.83 10.55
C PRO A 142 21.87 -23.85 11.54
N VAL A 143 21.36 -24.36 12.65
CA VAL A 143 20.80 -23.57 13.75
C VAL A 143 21.92 -22.68 14.30
N SER A 144 22.01 -21.43 13.83
CA SER A 144 22.90 -20.45 14.43
C SER A 144 22.20 -19.86 15.64
N GLN A 145 22.81 -20.03 16.81
CA GLN A 145 22.50 -19.30 18.03
C GLN A 145 22.34 -17.80 17.70
N PRO A 146 21.18 -17.18 17.99
CA PRO A 146 21.03 -15.75 17.82
C PRO A 146 22.00 -15.04 18.77
N ARG A 147 22.99 -14.35 18.20
CA ARG A 147 23.68 -13.27 18.90
C ARG A 147 22.64 -12.21 19.21
N GLU A 148 22.56 -11.80 20.47
CA GLU A 148 21.70 -10.72 20.96
C GLU A 148 21.81 -9.50 20.05
N ALA A 149 20.82 -9.34 19.18
CA ALA A 149 20.49 -8.06 18.61
C ALA A 149 19.63 -7.34 19.64
N ARG A 150 20.19 -6.31 20.27
CA ARG A 150 19.46 -5.38 21.12
C ARG A 150 18.46 -4.61 20.26
N HIS A 151 17.26 -5.16 20.10
CA HIS A 151 16.11 -4.43 19.61
C HIS A 151 15.43 -3.78 20.81
N VAL A 152 15.30 -2.45 20.78
CA VAL A 152 14.38 -1.73 21.65
C VAL A 152 12.97 -2.11 21.19
N VAL A 153 12.30 -2.92 22.01
CA VAL A 153 10.90 -3.27 21.84
C VAL A 153 10.09 -2.05 22.25
N ILE A 154 9.39 -1.43 21.30
CA ILE A 154 8.25 -0.55 21.65
C ILE A 154 7.07 -1.50 21.81
N ASP A 155 6.78 -1.80 23.06
CA ASP A 155 5.65 -2.61 23.47
C ASP A 155 4.35 -1.88 23.12
N LEU A 156 3.49 -2.51 22.33
CA LEU A 156 2.21 -1.94 21.88
C LEU A 156 1.13 -2.00 22.97
N ASP A 157 1.44 -2.59 24.14
CA ASP A 157 0.49 -2.87 25.22
C ASP A 157 0.69 -2.01 26.50
N ALA A 158 1.57 -1.01 26.48
CA ALA A 158 1.74 -0.11 27.62
C ALA A 158 1.12 1.26 27.32
N VAL A 159 -0.20 1.39 27.43
CA VAL A 159 -0.77 2.68 27.85
C VAL A 159 -0.29 2.86 29.29
N PRO A 160 0.59 3.84 29.61
CA PRO A 160 0.87 4.12 31.00
C PRO A 160 -0.46 4.56 31.61
N ALA A 161 -1.02 3.72 32.49
CA ALA A 161 -2.13 4.13 33.32
C ALA A 161 -1.59 5.18 34.28
N PHE A 162 -1.61 6.44 33.85
CA PHE A 162 -1.35 7.57 34.74
C PHE A 162 -2.47 7.65 35.75
N ASP A 163 -2.16 8.01 36.98
CA ASP A 163 -3.12 8.34 38.02
C ASP A 163 -3.24 9.87 38.20
N PRO A 164 -4.38 10.40 38.66
CA PRO A 164 -4.48 11.80 39.03
C PRO A 164 -3.47 12.12 40.14
N GLY A 165 -2.63 13.14 39.91
CA GLY A 165 -1.51 13.50 40.78
C GLY A 165 -0.14 13.16 40.20
N ASP A 166 -0.07 12.35 39.14
CA ASP A 166 1.21 11.97 38.53
C ASP A 166 1.91 13.16 37.86
N ARG A 167 3.24 13.19 38.01
CA ARG A 167 4.10 14.14 37.29
C ARG A 167 4.45 13.60 35.92
N VAL A 168 4.23 14.43 34.92
CA VAL A 168 4.36 14.08 33.52
C VAL A 168 5.09 15.15 32.72
N PHE A 169 5.67 14.76 31.59
CA PHE A 169 6.36 15.64 30.65
C PHE A 169 5.73 15.55 29.27
N HIS A 170 5.50 16.72 28.64
CA HIS A 170 5.05 16.83 27.27
C HIS A 170 6.04 17.71 26.48
N GLN A 171 6.50 17.25 25.31
CA GLN A 171 7.55 17.92 24.53
C GLN A 171 7.30 19.42 24.30
N LYS A 172 6.05 19.82 24.02
CA LYS A 172 5.67 21.23 23.78
C LYS A 172 5.40 22.06 25.03
N PHE A 173 4.94 21.44 26.11
CA PHE A 173 4.38 22.15 27.27
C PHE A 173 5.23 22.02 28.53
N GLY A 174 6.23 21.14 28.50
CA GLY A 174 7.14 20.85 29.61
C GLY A 174 6.49 19.95 30.65
N TYR A 175 6.94 20.12 31.89
CA TYR A 175 6.44 19.35 33.03
C TYR A 175 5.06 19.82 33.48
N GLY A 176 4.24 18.87 33.92
CA GLY A 176 2.91 19.12 34.48
C GLY A 176 2.45 18.01 35.39
N THR A 177 1.31 18.23 36.04
CA THR A 177 0.67 17.27 36.94
C THR A 177 -0.70 16.88 36.40
N VAL A 178 -1.01 15.59 36.37
CA VAL A 178 -2.31 15.08 35.91
C VAL A 178 -3.40 15.48 36.92
N GLU A 179 -4.41 16.23 36.48
CA GLU A 179 -5.57 16.58 37.31
C GLU A 179 -6.71 15.57 37.15
N MET A 180 -6.93 15.09 35.92
CA MET A 180 -8.07 14.23 35.58
C MET A 180 -7.75 13.38 34.34
N ILE A 181 -8.33 12.18 34.28
CA ILE A 181 -8.22 11.24 33.17
C ILE A 181 -9.62 11.06 32.56
N GLU A 182 -9.72 11.28 31.26
CA GLU A 182 -10.93 11.12 30.46
C GLU A 182 -10.64 10.16 29.30
N GLY A 183 -10.69 8.84 29.58
CA GLY A 183 -10.37 7.81 28.61
C GLY A 183 -8.93 7.92 28.11
N GLU A 184 -8.74 8.26 26.83
CA GLU A 184 -7.43 8.43 26.21
C GLU A 184 -6.83 9.84 26.40
N LYS A 185 -7.60 10.78 26.96
CA LYS A 185 -7.18 12.17 27.18
C LYS A 185 -6.92 12.44 28.65
N LEU A 186 -5.87 13.22 28.91
CA LEU A 186 -5.47 13.68 30.23
C LEU A 186 -5.66 15.19 30.31
N ARG A 187 -6.26 15.66 31.39
CA ARG A 187 -6.22 17.06 31.80
C ARG A 187 -5.00 17.25 32.68
N VAL A 188 -4.02 17.99 32.20
CA VAL A 188 -2.73 18.19 32.87
C VAL A 188 -2.51 19.67 33.15
N ALA A 189 -2.18 20.00 34.39
CA ALA A 189 -1.72 21.31 34.80
C ALA A 189 -0.22 21.45 34.54
N PHE A 190 0.17 22.12 33.44
CA PHE A 190 1.57 22.34 33.08
C PHE A 190 2.14 23.57 33.78
N ASP A 191 3.36 23.45 34.30
CA ASP A 191 4.02 24.49 35.11
C ASP A 191 4.19 25.81 34.34
N LYS A 192 4.42 25.73 33.03
CA LYS A 192 4.64 26.91 32.15
C LYS A 192 3.47 27.23 31.21
N ALA A 193 2.56 26.28 30.99
CA ALA A 193 1.51 26.37 29.97
C ALA A 193 0.07 26.35 30.54
N GLY A 194 -0.07 26.22 31.86
CA GLY A 194 -1.36 26.11 32.54
C GLY A 194 -2.08 24.79 32.23
N THR A 195 -3.36 24.70 32.57
CA THR A 195 -4.15 23.49 32.36
C THR A 195 -4.47 23.24 30.89
N LYS A 196 -4.12 22.06 30.36
CA LYS A 196 -4.38 21.62 28.98
C LYS A 196 -4.90 20.20 28.92
N HIS A 197 -5.64 19.89 27.86
CA HIS A 197 -6.06 18.52 27.54
C HIS A 197 -5.09 17.94 26.50
N VAL A 198 -4.48 16.79 26.80
CA VAL A 198 -3.48 16.12 25.97
C VAL A 198 -3.80 14.64 25.87
N VAL A 199 -3.47 13.98 24.76
CA VAL A 199 -3.68 12.52 24.64
C VAL A 199 -2.55 11.79 25.37
N ALA A 200 -2.88 10.73 26.12
CA ALA A 200 -1.96 10.03 27.01
C ALA A 200 -0.69 9.54 26.30
N GLY A 201 -0.80 9.14 25.02
CA GLY A 201 0.33 8.71 24.20
C GLY A 201 1.38 9.79 23.86
N TYR A 202 1.08 11.08 24.08
CA TYR A 202 2.05 12.18 23.85
C TYR A 202 2.69 12.70 25.14
N VAL A 203 2.53 11.96 26.24
CA VAL A 203 2.95 12.35 27.57
C VAL A 203 3.78 11.22 28.17
N VAL A 204 4.91 11.56 28.80
CA VAL A 204 5.82 10.60 29.43
C VAL A 204 5.84 10.85 30.93
N ALA A 205 5.95 9.81 31.76
CA ALA A 205 6.14 9.98 33.20
C ALA A 205 7.43 10.77 33.48
N ALA A 206 7.39 11.71 34.42
CA ALA A 206 8.53 12.58 34.70
C ALA A 206 9.79 11.81 35.14
N GLY A 207 9.64 10.63 35.74
CA GLY A 207 10.76 9.75 36.09
C GLY A 207 11.47 9.08 34.90
N GLY A 208 10.88 9.12 33.69
CA GLY A 208 11.49 8.64 32.44
C GLY A 208 11.94 9.77 31.51
N ALA A 209 11.86 11.03 31.94
CA ALA A 209 12.14 12.20 31.10
C ALA A 209 13.65 12.53 30.99
N ASP A 210 14.51 11.94 31.83
CA ASP A 210 15.96 12.16 31.80
C ASP A 210 16.67 11.50 30.59
N ASP A 211 15.98 10.63 29.85
CA ASP A 211 16.52 9.87 28.70
C ASP A 211 16.17 10.47 27.32
N ILE A 212 15.59 11.67 27.26
CA ILE A 212 15.17 12.29 25.99
C ILE A 212 16.16 13.41 25.60
N PRO A 213 17.04 13.21 24.60
CA PRO A 213 17.95 14.25 24.14
C PRO A 213 17.17 15.37 23.43
N PHE A 214 17.52 16.61 23.78
CA PHE A 214 16.94 17.87 23.27
C PHE A 214 16.91 17.98 21.74
#